data_AF-A0A419HGW5-F1
#
_entry.id   AF-A0A419HGW5-F1
#
_cell.length_a   1.000
_cell.length_b   1.000
_cell.length_c   1.000
_cell.angle_alpha   90.00
_cell.angle_beta   90.00
_cell.angle_gamma   90.00
#
_symmetry.space_group_name_H-M   'P 1'
#
loop_
_entity.id
_entity.type
_entity.pdbx_description
1 polymer ?
#
loop_
_entity_poly.entity_id
_entity_poly.type
_entity_poly.pdbx_seq_one_letter_code
_entity_poly.pdbx_strand_id
1 'polypeptide(L)'
;MNALELRYRRLLRVLPRWYREHRADEMTEVLLAGHHGDRVPLREALSVLALAVRARVGGAGAPPRQFAWGETIRLIAIVGLLLHGAQRLYVLLTVPAYYDFLADTWPVFGPLLAFPVLALLRLRRYGWARLLTAAMFLPLISLYLPTTVIVTSSWGYLAPLSPDWFLRSLEFWVPALCVFIGFHRDAPAPSLRPWRWSVAPTLLSLGTCTALLTLGLVPRLFILWPPQPSTWYWAQYSTQFVVLLIAPAVLGPIAVLLTSLGRTRLPEQHGNGG
;
A
#
# COMPACT_ATOMS: atom_id res chain seq x y z
N MET A 1 -21.19 32.08 23.07
CA MET A 1 -20.62 30.80 22.57
C MET A 1 -21.14 29.67 23.43
N ASN A 2 -21.79 28.69 22.82
CA ASN A 2 -22.32 27.52 23.54
C ASN A 2 -21.16 26.56 23.94
N ALA A 3 -21.29 25.81 25.04
CA ALA A 3 -20.31 24.80 25.45
C ALA A 3 -20.10 23.72 24.37
N LEU A 4 -21.16 23.37 23.63
CA LEU A 4 -21.10 22.44 22.51
C LEU A 4 -20.27 23.00 21.34
N GLU A 5 -20.47 24.27 20.99
CA GLU A 5 -19.71 24.96 19.96
C GLU A 5 -18.20 24.96 20.28
N LEU A 6 -17.83 25.22 21.53
CA LEU A 6 -16.43 25.13 21.99
C LEU A 6 -15.84 23.73 21.81
N ARG A 7 -16.64 22.68 22.01
CA ARG A 7 -16.21 21.28 21.80
C ARG A 7 -16.02 20.98 20.31
N TYR A 8 -16.93 21.41 19.44
CA TYR A 8 -16.75 21.28 17.99
C TYR A 8 -15.52 22.05 17.50
N ARG A 9 -15.34 23.30 17.94
CA ARG A 9 -14.15 24.10 17.61
C ARG A 9 -12.86 23.41 18.08
N ARG A 10 -12.85 22.75 19.24
CA ARG A 10 -11.71 21.93 19.68
C ARG A 10 -11.48 20.71 18.78
N LEU A 11 -12.52 19.99 18.42
CA LEU A 11 -12.42 18.83 17.51
C LEU A 11 -11.89 19.26 16.13
N LEU A 12 -12.40 20.36 15.58
CA LEU A 12 -11.94 20.91 14.31
C LEU A 12 -10.47 21.34 14.35
N ARG A 13 -9.84 21.54 15.52
CA ARG A 13 -8.39 21.78 15.60
C ARG A 13 -7.56 20.61 15.09
N VAL A 14 -8.11 19.41 14.97
CA VAL A 14 -7.40 18.28 14.36
C VAL A 14 -7.20 18.49 12.84
N LEU A 15 -8.07 19.27 12.20
CA LEU A 15 -7.94 19.59 10.78
C LEU A 15 -6.68 20.44 10.51
N PRO A 16 -6.05 20.27 9.33
CA PRO A 16 -4.96 21.14 8.89
C PRO A 16 -5.34 22.62 8.90
N ARG A 17 -4.38 23.50 9.23
CA ARG A 17 -4.60 24.95 9.35
C ARG A 17 -5.27 25.57 8.12
N TRP A 18 -4.75 25.30 6.92
CA TRP A 18 -5.28 25.83 5.66
C TRP A 18 -6.76 25.48 5.43
N TYR A 19 -7.18 24.28 5.86
CA TYR A 19 -8.55 23.80 5.68
C TYR A 19 -9.48 24.50 6.67
N ARG A 20 -9.02 24.68 7.92
CA ARG A 20 -9.79 25.37 8.96
C ARG A 20 -10.05 26.83 8.61
N GLU A 21 -9.06 27.53 8.06
CA GLU A 21 -9.19 28.95 7.71
C GLU A 21 -10.33 29.24 6.74
N HIS A 22 -10.70 28.27 5.89
CA HIS A 22 -11.75 28.46 4.88
C HIS A 22 -13.08 27.78 5.25
N ARG A 23 -13.05 26.72 6.06
CA ARG A 23 -14.21 25.82 6.25
C ARG A 23 -14.62 25.61 7.70
N ALA A 24 -13.83 26.03 8.69
CA ALA A 24 -14.15 25.72 10.09
C ALA A 24 -15.46 26.34 10.56
N ASP A 25 -15.75 27.58 10.16
CA ASP A 25 -16.97 28.28 10.56
C ASP A 25 -18.20 27.65 9.90
N GLU A 26 -18.18 27.45 8.58
CA GLU A 26 -19.23 26.73 7.84
C GLU A 26 -19.49 25.33 8.42
N MET A 27 -18.43 24.57 8.72
CA MET A 27 -18.57 23.23 9.30
C MET A 27 -19.15 23.26 10.71
N THR A 28 -18.77 24.24 11.53
CA THR A 28 -19.30 24.36 12.89
C THR A 28 -20.79 24.68 12.84
N GLU A 29 -21.21 25.56 11.94
CA GLU A 29 -22.63 25.89 11.72
C GLU A 29 -23.43 24.66 11.28
N VAL A 30 -22.95 23.92 10.27
CA VAL A 30 -23.62 22.69 9.79
C VAL A 30 -23.70 21.62 10.88
N LEU A 31 -22.64 21.44 11.67
CA LEU A 31 -22.62 20.46 12.76
C LEU A 31 -23.56 20.86 13.91
N LEU A 32 -23.67 22.15 14.23
CA LEU A 32 -24.60 22.64 15.24
C LEU A 32 -26.06 22.56 14.76
N ALA A 33 -26.32 22.87 13.49
CA ALA A 33 -27.67 22.83 12.93
C ALA A 33 -28.27 21.41 12.93
N GLY A 34 -27.43 20.38 12.76
CA GLY A 34 -27.85 18.98 12.77
C GLY A 34 -27.89 18.32 14.15
N HIS A 35 -27.58 19.04 15.24
CA HIS A 35 -27.35 18.44 16.55
C HIS A 35 -28.18 19.10 17.66
N HIS A 36 -28.88 18.26 18.45
CA HIS A 36 -29.79 18.70 19.51
C HIS A 36 -29.34 18.29 20.93
N GLY A 37 -28.15 17.70 21.10
CA GLY A 37 -27.60 17.27 22.40
C GLY A 37 -26.40 18.08 22.89
N ASP A 38 -25.95 17.78 24.12
CA ASP A 38 -24.83 18.51 24.77
C ASP A 38 -23.44 17.90 24.52
N ARG A 39 -23.36 16.79 23.78
CA ARG A 39 -22.11 16.05 23.57
C ARG A 39 -21.90 15.73 22.10
N VAL A 40 -20.65 15.90 21.65
CA VAL A 40 -20.22 15.48 20.30
C VAL A 40 -20.34 13.96 20.18
N PRO A 41 -21.14 13.43 19.25
CA PRO A 41 -21.31 12.01 19.10
C PRO A 41 -20.06 11.38 18.48
N LEU A 42 -19.73 10.16 18.89
CA LEU A 42 -18.52 9.46 18.43
C LEU A 42 -18.46 9.33 16.91
N ARG A 43 -19.61 9.12 16.25
CA ARG A 43 -19.70 9.03 14.79
C ARG A 43 -19.26 10.32 14.09
N GLU A 44 -19.62 11.48 14.64
CA GLU A 44 -19.19 12.78 14.10
C GLU A 44 -17.73 13.06 14.42
N ALA A 45 -17.26 12.70 15.62
CA ALA A 45 -15.84 12.77 15.93
C ALA A 45 -15.00 11.95 14.94
N LEU A 46 -15.42 10.71 14.65
CA LEU A 46 -14.77 9.85 13.67
C LEU A 46 -14.86 10.39 12.25
N SER A 47 -15.97 11.03 11.85
CA SER A 47 -16.09 11.63 10.51
C SER A 47 -15.15 12.83 10.34
N VAL A 48 -15.01 13.67 11.37
CA VAL A 48 -14.06 14.80 11.37
C VAL A 48 -12.61 14.30 11.39
N LEU A 49 -12.31 13.24 12.17
CA LEU A 49 -10.99 12.61 12.14
C LEU A 49 -10.66 12.02 10.77
N ALA A 50 -11.60 11.31 10.15
CA ALA A 50 -11.44 10.77 8.80
C ALA A 50 -11.27 11.88 7.76
N LEU A 51 -11.96 13.01 7.91
CA LEU A 51 -11.76 14.20 7.07
C LEU A 51 -10.37 14.80 7.29
N ALA A 52 -9.89 14.89 8.53
CA ALA A 52 -8.56 15.41 8.85
C ALA A 52 -7.45 14.55 8.23
N VAL A 53 -7.59 13.23 8.26
CA VAL A 53 -6.66 12.32 7.58
C VAL A 53 -6.68 12.58 6.06
N ARG A 54 -7.86 12.61 5.43
CA ARG A 54 -8.00 12.90 3.99
C ARG A 54 -7.42 14.26 3.60
N ALA A 55 -7.65 15.29 4.40
CA ALA A 55 -7.13 16.63 4.15
C ALA A 55 -5.60 16.68 4.21
N ARG A 56 -4.96 15.92 5.12
CA ARG A 56 -3.50 15.82 5.21
C ARG A 56 -2.88 15.04 4.06
N VAL A 57 -3.62 14.06 3.54
CA VAL A 57 -3.20 13.17 2.43
C VAL A 57 -3.46 13.82 1.07
N GLY A 58 -3.84 15.10 1.00
CA GLY A 58 -3.86 15.83 -0.27
C GLY A 58 -5.02 15.42 -1.20
N GLY A 59 -6.18 16.06 -0.96
CA GLY A 59 -7.32 16.06 -1.88
C GLY A 59 -7.24 17.16 -2.96
N ALA A 60 -8.26 17.23 -3.82
CA ALA A 60 -8.41 18.34 -4.76
C ALA A 60 -8.39 19.70 -4.02
N GLY A 61 -7.52 20.61 -4.45
CA GLY A 61 -7.34 21.93 -3.82
C GLY A 61 -6.40 21.96 -2.62
N ALA A 62 -5.73 20.85 -2.27
CA ALA A 62 -4.73 20.86 -1.21
C ALA A 62 -3.46 21.64 -1.61
N PRO A 63 -2.74 22.25 -0.65
CA PRO A 63 -1.47 22.91 -0.90
C PRO A 63 -0.45 21.97 -1.56
N PRO A 64 0.50 22.48 -2.38
CA PRO A 64 1.42 21.64 -3.18
C PRO A 64 2.16 20.58 -2.38
N ARG A 65 2.62 20.92 -1.18
CA ARG A 65 3.34 20.00 -0.29
C ARG A 65 2.49 18.81 0.15
N GLN A 66 1.23 19.05 0.52
CA GLN A 66 0.33 17.98 0.98
C GLN A 66 -0.18 17.15 -0.19
N PHE A 67 -0.37 17.78 -1.34
CA PHE A 67 -0.64 17.08 -2.58
C PHE A 67 0.48 16.07 -2.90
N ALA A 68 1.75 16.49 -2.80
CA ALA A 68 2.90 15.61 -3.01
C ALA A 68 2.94 14.45 -2.02
N TRP A 69 2.67 14.69 -0.73
CA TRP A 69 2.55 13.62 0.28
C TRP A 69 1.45 12.60 -0.06
N GLY A 70 0.29 13.10 -0.48
CA GLY A 70 -0.81 12.27 -0.94
C GLY A 70 -0.46 11.36 -2.10
N GLU A 71 0.24 11.96 -3.07
CA GLU A 71 0.71 11.24 -4.23
C GLU A 71 1.72 10.16 -3.83
N THR A 72 2.69 10.47 -2.96
CA THR A 72 3.63 9.47 -2.43
C THR A 72 2.90 8.30 -1.74
N ILE A 73 1.88 8.55 -0.94
CA ILE A 73 1.08 7.49 -0.27
C ILE A 73 0.37 6.61 -1.31
N ARG A 74 -0.30 7.22 -2.30
CA ARG A 74 -0.98 6.49 -3.39
C ARG A 74 0.01 5.61 -4.16
N LEU A 75 1.21 6.12 -4.34
CA LEU A 75 2.28 5.43 -5.04
C LEU A 75 2.82 4.25 -4.25
N ILE A 76 3.12 4.43 -2.96
CA ILE A 76 3.50 3.31 -2.07
C ILE A 76 2.44 2.20 -2.11
N ALA A 77 1.15 2.56 -2.12
CA ALA A 77 0.06 1.60 -2.28
C ALA A 77 0.13 0.84 -3.61
N ILE A 78 0.25 1.52 -4.75
CA ILE A 78 0.32 0.89 -6.08
C ILE A 78 1.55 -0.01 -6.18
N VAL A 79 2.70 0.50 -5.75
CA VAL A 79 4.00 -0.18 -5.70
C VAL A 79 3.91 -1.45 -4.89
N GLY A 80 3.41 -1.33 -3.66
CA GLY A 80 3.26 -2.45 -2.75
C GLY A 80 2.32 -3.50 -3.33
N LEU A 81 1.16 -3.11 -3.83
CA LEU A 81 0.22 -4.02 -4.49
C LEU A 81 0.86 -4.76 -5.67
N LEU A 82 1.63 -4.07 -6.52
CA LEU A 82 2.31 -4.68 -7.66
C LEU A 82 3.36 -5.71 -7.22
N LEU A 83 4.19 -5.37 -6.23
CA LEU A 83 5.18 -6.29 -5.67
C LEU A 83 4.53 -7.53 -5.08
N HIS A 84 3.45 -7.36 -4.33
CA HIS A 84 2.70 -8.46 -3.73
C HIS A 84 2.03 -9.35 -4.78
N GLY A 85 1.38 -8.74 -5.78
CA GLY A 85 0.77 -9.47 -6.89
C GLY A 85 1.79 -10.28 -7.68
N ALA A 86 2.95 -9.67 -7.99
CA ALA A 86 4.04 -10.33 -8.70
C ALA A 86 4.64 -11.49 -7.90
N GLN A 87 4.92 -11.29 -6.60
CA GLN A 87 5.42 -12.33 -5.72
C GLN A 87 4.47 -13.53 -5.64
N ARG A 88 3.15 -13.30 -5.58
CA ARG A 88 2.17 -14.41 -5.53
C ARG A 88 1.95 -15.07 -6.88
N LEU A 89 1.95 -14.32 -7.97
CA LEU A 89 1.93 -14.90 -9.31
C LEU A 89 3.13 -15.83 -9.51
N TYR A 90 4.29 -15.39 -9.05
CA TYR A 90 5.49 -16.20 -9.07
C TYR A 90 5.34 -17.51 -8.27
N VAL A 91 4.88 -17.45 -7.01
CA VAL A 91 4.61 -18.65 -6.20
C VAL A 91 3.60 -19.56 -6.91
N LEU A 92 2.55 -19.00 -7.49
CA LEU A 92 1.56 -19.76 -8.27
C LEU A 92 2.17 -20.43 -9.50
N LEU A 93 3.19 -19.88 -10.15
CA LEU A 93 3.78 -20.48 -11.34
C LEU A 93 4.82 -21.56 -11.00
N THR A 94 5.50 -21.45 -9.85
CA THR A 94 6.62 -22.34 -9.51
C THR A 94 6.23 -23.50 -8.60
N VAL A 95 5.19 -23.36 -7.78
CA VAL A 95 4.78 -24.38 -6.78
C VAL A 95 3.90 -25.52 -7.34
N PRO A 96 3.00 -25.32 -8.33
CA PRO A 96 2.11 -26.40 -8.80
C PRO A 96 2.83 -27.57 -9.46
N ALA A 97 4.09 -27.39 -9.88
CA ALA A 97 4.88 -28.48 -10.45
C ALA A 97 5.29 -29.54 -9.41
N TYR A 98 5.04 -29.32 -8.11
CA TYR A 98 5.67 -30.13 -7.05
C TYR A 98 4.73 -30.69 -5.97
N TYR A 99 3.45 -30.28 -5.87
CA TYR A 99 2.54 -30.82 -4.85
C TYR A 99 1.04 -30.77 -5.21
N ASP A 100 0.27 -31.77 -4.74
CA ASP A 100 -1.22 -31.80 -4.62
C ASP A 100 -1.79 -30.73 -3.64
N PHE A 101 -1.02 -29.67 -3.34
CA PHE A 101 -1.19 -28.72 -2.23
C PHE A 101 -2.28 -27.66 -2.46
N LEU A 102 -2.88 -27.60 -3.65
CA LEU A 102 -3.79 -26.53 -4.04
C LEU A 102 -5.08 -26.45 -3.22
N ALA A 103 -5.53 -27.56 -2.60
CA ALA A 103 -6.76 -27.58 -1.80
C ALA A 103 -6.63 -26.81 -0.46
N ASP A 104 -5.47 -26.86 0.19
CA ASP A 104 -5.26 -26.24 1.51
C ASP A 104 -4.60 -24.85 1.46
N THR A 105 -4.16 -24.39 0.28
CA THR A 105 -3.43 -23.11 0.12
C THR A 105 -4.21 -21.97 -0.51
N TRP A 106 -5.54 -22.06 -0.62
CA TRP A 106 -6.34 -20.92 -1.09
C TRP A 106 -6.02 -19.56 -0.41
N PRO A 107 -5.61 -19.48 0.88
CA PRO A 107 -5.23 -18.22 1.53
C PRO A 107 -3.95 -17.58 0.93
N VAL A 108 -3.09 -18.40 0.31
CA VAL A 108 -1.84 -17.97 -0.35
C VAL A 108 -2.13 -17.17 -1.64
N PHE A 109 -3.28 -17.39 -2.25
CA PHE A 109 -3.70 -16.71 -3.48
C PHE A 109 -4.48 -15.42 -3.25
N GLY A 110 -4.88 -15.13 -2.00
CA GLY A 110 -5.52 -13.86 -1.63
C GLY A 110 -4.84 -12.63 -2.25
N PRO A 111 -3.50 -12.51 -2.25
CA PRO A 111 -2.83 -11.36 -2.83
C PRO A 111 -2.76 -11.31 -4.37
N LEU A 112 -3.22 -12.34 -5.10
CA LEU A 112 -3.52 -12.20 -6.54
C LEU A 112 -4.66 -11.20 -6.79
N LEU A 113 -5.47 -10.91 -5.77
CA LEU A 113 -6.44 -9.82 -5.80
C LEU A 113 -5.79 -8.44 -5.97
N ALA A 114 -4.46 -8.31 -5.86
CA ALA A 114 -3.76 -7.08 -6.18
C ALA A 114 -4.04 -6.60 -7.62
N PHE A 115 -4.12 -7.50 -8.61
CA PHE A 115 -4.40 -7.12 -10.00
C PHE A 115 -5.81 -6.52 -10.20
N PRO A 116 -6.91 -7.15 -9.71
CA PRO A 116 -8.23 -6.53 -9.76
C PRO A 116 -8.32 -5.28 -8.87
N VAL A 117 -7.61 -5.19 -7.73
CA VAL A 117 -7.52 -3.94 -6.96
C VAL A 117 -6.92 -2.83 -7.82
N LEU A 118 -5.79 -3.08 -8.49
CA LEU A 118 -5.14 -2.11 -9.39
C LEU A 118 -6.06 -1.69 -10.55
N ALA A 119 -6.81 -2.64 -11.13
CA ALA A 119 -7.81 -2.36 -12.14
C ALA A 119 -8.93 -1.45 -11.60
N LEU A 120 -9.45 -1.73 -10.40
CA LEU A 120 -10.47 -0.91 -9.74
C LEU A 120 -9.95 0.50 -9.40
N LEU A 121 -8.71 0.61 -8.94
CA LEU A 121 -8.06 1.91 -8.72
C LEU A 121 -7.95 2.71 -10.01
N ARG A 122 -7.56 2.07 -11.12
CA ARG A 122 -7.51 2.70 -12.45
C ARG A 122 -8.88 3.16 -12.93
N LEU A 123 -9.93 2.36 -12.70
CA LEU A 123 -11.31 2.67 -13.03
C LEU A 123 -11.98 3.66 -12.05
N ARG A 124 -11.23 4.22 -11.09
CA ARG A 124 -11.72 5.12 -10.03
C ARG A 124 -12.82 4.51 -9.15
N ARG A 125 -12.92 3.18 -9.08
CA ARG A 125 -13.86 2.45 -8.21
C ARG A 125 -13.25 2.23 -6.83
N TYR A 126 -12.85 3.31 -6.16
CA TYR A 126 -12.07 3.24 -4.90
C TYR A 126 -12.80 2.55 -3.74
N GLY A 127 -14.14 2.61 -3.71
CA GLY A 127 -14.93 1.87 -2.71
C GLY A 127 -14.71 0.36 -2.82
N TRP A 128 -14.84 -0.18 -4.04
CA TRP A 128 -14.60 -1.58 -4.34
C TRP A 128 -13.13 -1.98 -4.18
N ALA A 129 -12.20 -1.12 -4.59
CA ALA A 129 -10.78 -1.38 -4.40
C ALA A 129 -10.41 -1.56 -2.92
N ARG A 130 -10.96 -0.71 -2.03
CA ARG A 130 -10.74 -0.82 -0.59
C ARG A 130 -11.39 -2.07 0.00
N LEU A 131 -12.62 -2.40 -0.42
CA LEU A 131 -13.29 -3.62 0.02
C LEU A 131 -12.51 -4.87 -0.40
N LEU A 132 -12.03 -4.91 -1.64
CA LEU A 132 -11.23 -6.02 -2.14
C LEU A 132 -9.85 -6.09 -1.49
N THR A 133 -9.25 -4.94 -1.16
CA THR A 133 -8.03 -4.88 -0.36
C THR A 133 -8.27 -5.43 1.05
N ALA A 134 -9.40 -5.09 1.70
CA ALA A 134 -9.76 -5.70 2.99
C ALA A 134 -9.91 -7.23 2.86
N ALA A 135 -10.60 -7.69 1.81
CA ALA A 135 -10.79 -9.10 1.54
C ALA A 135 -9.47 -9.83 1.26
N MET A 136 -8.49 -9.18 0.66
CA MET A 136 -7.14 -9.73 0.43
C MET A 136 -6.42 -10.06 1.75
N PHE A 137 -6.66 -9.28 2.81
CA PHE A 137 -6.03 -9.50 4.13
C PHE A 137 -6.86 -10.36 5.07
N LEU A 138 -8.15 -10.58 4.79
CA LEU A 138 -9.00 -11.41 5.63
C LEU A 138 -8.49 -12.86 5.78
N PRO A 139 -7.99 -13.54 4.72
CA PRO A 139 -7.33 -14.84 4.87
C PRO A 139 -6.02 -14.76 5.65
N LEU A 140 -5.28 -13.65 5.57
CA LEU A 140 -4.06 -13.44 6.35
C LEU A 140 -4.36 -13.22 7.85
N ILE A 141 -5.54 -12.72 8.17
CA ILE A 141 -6.01 -12.65 9.56
C ILE A 141 -6.55 -14.03 9.97
N SER A 142 -7.36 -14.67 9.13
CA SER A 142 -8.03 -15.94 9.38
C SER A 142 -7.10 -17.15 9.44
N LEU A 143 -5.98 -17.17 8.67
CA LEU A 143 -5.00 -18.26 8.73
C LEU A 143 -4.18 -18.19 10.03
N TYR A 144 -4.03 -17.01 10.60
CA TYR A 144 -3.13 -16.75 11.73
C TYR A 144 -3.86 -16.59 13.07
N LEU A 145 -5.17 -16.29 13.09
CA LEU A 145 -6.00 -16.25 14.30
C LEU A 145 -6.23 -17.63 14.98
N PRO A 146 -6.47 -18.73 14.23
CA PRO A 146 -6.70 -20.06 14.81
C PRO A 146 -5.41 -20.87 14.96
N THR A 147 -4.37 -20.63 14.16
CA THR A 147 -3.08 -21.34 14.30
C THR A 147 -2.28 -20.91 15.54
N THR A 148 -2.63 -19.78 16.15
CA THR A 148 -2.13 -19.36 17.48
C THR A 148 -2.77 -20.10 18.64
N VAL A 149 -3.83 -20.90 18.42
CA VAL A 149 -4.49 -21.64 19.52
C VAL A 149 -3.90 -23.04 19.65
N ILE A 150 -3.68 -23.80 18.56
CA ILE A 150 -3.00 -25.11 18.62
C ILE A 150 -2.38 -25.45 17.25
N VAL A 151 -1.26 -24.83 16.87
CA VAL A 151 -0.32 -25.53 15.98
C VAL A 151 0.87 -25.91 16.84
N THR A 152 0.81 -27.13 17.37
CA THR A 152 2.03 -27.89 17.58
C THR A 152 2.74 -27.93 16.23
N SER A 153 3.64 -26.98 15.99
CA SER A 153 4.73 -27.23 15.05
C SER A 153 5.29 -28.60 15.42
N SER A 154 5.75 -29.39 14.45
CA SER A 154 6.41 -30.67 14.71
C SER A 154 7.65 -30.57 15.64
N TRP A 155 7.98 -29.35 16.06
CA TRP A 155 9.05 -28.96 16.99
C TRP A 155 8.53 -28.46 18.35
N GLY A 156 7.23 -28.53 18.64
CA GLY A 156 6.66 -28.30 19.98
C GLY A 156 6.65 -26.86 20.50
N TYR A 157 7.02 -25.86 19.69
CA TYR A 157 7.03 -24.47 20.14
C TYR A 157 5.69 -23.79 19.89
N LEU A 158 4.96 -23.51 20.98
CA LEU A 158 3.91 -22.49 21.01
C LEU A 158 4.61 -21.13 20.87
N ALA A 159 4.74 -20.63 19.65
CA ALA A 159 5.24 -19.28 19.44
C ALA A 159 4.08 -18.30 19.71
N PRO A 160 4.10 -17.51 20.80
CA PRO A 160 3.18 -16.38 20.93
C PRO A 160 3.33 -15.44 19.73
N LEU A 161 2.35 -14.55 19.50
CA LEU A 161 2.45 -13.43 18.55
C LEU A 161 3.73 -12.65 18.85
N SER A 162 4.84 -13.06 18.23
CA SER A 162 6.13 -12.47 18.49
C SER A 162 6.14 -11.10 17.82
N PRO A 163 6.80 -10.09 18.39
CA PRO A 163 7.00 -8.80 17.73
C PRO A 163 7.54 -8.95 16.30
N ASP A 164 8.34 -9.99 16.08
CA ASP A 164 8.89 -10.38 14.79
C ASP A 164 7.80 -10.76 13.75
N TRP A 165 6.72 -11.45 14.12
CA TRP A 165 5.60 -11.70 13.20
C TRP A 165 4.96 -10.40 12.71
N PHE A 166 4.73 -9.45 13.62
CA PHE A 166 4.13 -8.17 13.28
C PHE A 166 5.04 -7.41 12.31
N LEU A 167 6.35 -7.37 12.58
CA LEU A 167 7.34 -6.73 11.74
C LEU A 167 7.42 -7.36 10.34
N ARG A 168 7.40 -8.70 10.23
CA ARG A 168 7.35 -9.39 8.92
C ARG A 168 6.05 -9.10 8.18
N SER A 169 4.94 -8.96 8.91
CA SER A 169 3.64 -8.66 8.31
C SER A 169 3.51 -7.20 7.85
N LEU A 170 4.39 -6.29 8.28
CA LEU A 170 4.33 -4.88 7.89
C LEU A 170 4.40 -4.69 6.37
N GLU A 171 5.10 -5.58 5.65
CA GLU A 171 5.16 -5.54 4.19
C GLU A 171 3.77 -5.59 3.54
N PHE A 172 2.85 -6.34 4.15
CA PHE A 172 1.46 -6.50 3.74
C PHE A 172 0.58 -5.33 4.19
N TRP A 173 0.74 -4.92 5.45
CA TRP A 173 -0.10 -3.88 6.06
C TRP A 173 0.15 -2.50 5.48
N VAL A 174 1.40 -2.16 5.16
CA VAL A 174 1.76 -0.82 4.69
C VAL A 174 1.04 -0.46 3.37
N PRO A 175 1.11 -1.28 2.29
CA PRO A 175 0.38 -1.01 1.06
C PRO A 175 -1.13 -0.96 1.27
N ALA A 176 -1.67 -1.85 2.12
CA ALA A 176 -3.08 -1.87 2.47
C ALA A 176 -3.55 -0.54 3.05
N LEU A 177 -2.87 -0.09 4.11
CA LEU A 177 -3.16 1.16 4.78
C LEU A 177 -3.00 2.34 3.82
N CYS A 178 -1.97 2.32 2.98
CA CYS A 178 -1.80 3.31 1.92
C CYS A 178 -2.97 3.31 0.92
N VAL A 179 -3.60 2.17 0.61
CA VAL A 179 -4.80 2.13 -0.24
C VAL A 179 -5.97 2.80 0.46
N PHE A 180 -6.22 2.46 1.72
CA PHE A 180 -7.31 3.04 2.52
C PHE A 180 -7.17 4.55 2.71
N ILE A 181 -5.94 5.00 2.94
CA ILE A 181 -5.61 6.40 3.23
C ILE A 181 -5.53 7.22 1.93
N GLY A 182 -4.83 6.71 0.91
CA GLY A 182 -4.50 7.44 -0.31
C GLY A 182 -5.60 7.46 -1.38
N PHE A 183 -6.48 6.45 -1.42
CA PHE A 183 -7.55 6.33 -2.44
C PHE A 183 -8.94 6.52 -1.81
N HIS A 184 -9.30 7.78 -1.59
CA HIS A 184 -10.64 8.20 -1.18
C HIS A 184 -11.41 8.84 -2.35
N ARG A 185 -12.71 9.10 -2.16
CA ARG A 185 -13.60 9.69 -3.20
C ARG A 185 -13.05 10.96 -3.83
N ASP A 186 -12.40 11.79 -3.02
CA ASP A 186 -11.87 13.10 -3.42
C ASP A 186 -10.40 13.04 -3.88
N ALA A 187 -9.81 11.84 -3.94
CA ALA A 187 -8.43 11.67 -4.37
C ALA A 187 -8.35 11.91 -5.89
N PRO A 188 -7.42 12.77 -6.36
CA PRO A 188 -7.17 12.93 -7.78
C PRO A 188 -6.78 11.57 -8.37
N ALA A 189 -7.15 11.34 -9.63
CA ALA A 189 -6.61 10.15 -10.30
C ALA A 189 -5.10 10.27 -10.43
N PRO A 190 -4.37 9.18 -10.19
CA PRO A 190 -2.95 9.13 -10.51
C PRO A 190 -2.79 9.45 -11.99
N SER A 191 -2.11 10.55 -12.29
CA SER A 191 -1.87 10.97 -13.67
C SER A 191 -0.77 10.09 -14.23
N LEU A 192 -1.13 9.03 -14.95
CA LEU A 192 -0.18 8.11 -15.62
C LEU A 192 0.50 8.75 -16.87
N ARG A 193 0.39 10.06 -17.05
CA ARG A 193 0.84 10.78 -18.24
C ARG A 193 2.36 10.76 -18.47
N PRO A 194 3.24 10.89 -17.46
CA PRO A 194 4.69 10.77 -17.67
C PRO A 194 5.15 9.34 -17.94
N TRP A 195 4.28 8.34 -17.73
CA TRP A 195 4.60 6.91 -17.85
C TRP A 195 4.93 6.48 -19.28
N ARG A 196 4.59 7.26 -20.32
CA ARG A 196 4.92 6.88 -21.71
C ARG A 196 6.41 7.03 -22.08
N TRP A 197 7.17 7.87 -21.37
CA TRP A 197 8.53 8.23 -21.79
C TRP A 197 9.61 7.82 -20.80
N SER A 198 9.31 7.79 -19.50
CA SER A 198 10.29 7.44 -18.47
C SER A 198 10.26 5.97 -18.07
N VAL A 199 9.26 5.18 -18.49
CA VAL A 199 9.16 3.74 -18.16
C VAL A 199 10.31 2.91 -18.69
N ALA A 200 10.69 3.12 -19.95
CA ALA A 200 11.72 2.31 -20.60
C ALA A 200 13.11 2.41 -19.93
N PRO A 201 13.73 3.59 -19.75
CA PRO A 201 15.09 3.68 -19.19
C PRO A 201 15.16 3.27 -17.72
N THR A 202 14.09 3.45 -16.94
CA THR A 202 14.09 3.10 -15.52
C THR A 202 13.76 1.62 -15.28
N LEU A 203 12.93 1.00 -16.14
CA LEU A 203 12.85 -0.46 -16.25
C LEU A 203 14.20 -1.06 -16.64
N LEU A 204 14.94 -0.42 -17.55
CA LEU A 204 16.23 -0.89 -18.02
C LEU A 204 17.31 -0.78 -16.93
N SER A 205 17.45 0.38 -16.30
CA SER A 205 18.41 0.61 -15.21
C SER A 205 18.16 -0.31 -14.03
N LEU A 206 16.90 -0.54 -13.67
CA LEU A 206 16.60 -1.44 -12.59
C LEU A 206 16.74 -2.90 -12.99
N GLY A 207 16.34 -3.25 -14.22
CA GLY A 207 16.77 -4.46 -14.96
C GLY A 207 18.22 -4.80 -14.68
N THR A 208 19.05 -3.81 -14.92
CA THR A 208 20.51 -3.92 -14.82
C THR A 208 20.96 -4.08 -13.37
N CYS A 209 20.48 -3.24 -12.44
CA CYS A 209 20.83 -3.37 -11.01
C CYS A 209 20.42 -4.71 -10.41
N THR A 210 19.24 -5.20 -10.76
CA THR A 210 18.74 -6.46 -10.19
C THR A 210 19.48 -7.64 -10.80
N ALA A 211 19.76 -7.64 -12.11
CA ALA A 211 20.64 -8.61 -12.76
C ALA A 211 22.06 -8.64 -12.16
N LEU A 212 22.62 -7.46 -11.82
CA LEU A 212 23.92 -7.36 -11.17
C LEU A 212 23.91 -7.91 -9.72
N LEU A 213 22.83 -7.67 -8.97
CA LEU A 213 22.63 -8.29 -7.65
C LEU A 213 22.49 -9.81 -7.75
N THR A 214 21.80 -10.32 -8.79
CA THR A 214 21.75 -11.77 -9.09
C THR A 214 23.13 -12.34 -9.31
N LEU A 215 23.90 -11.71 -10.20
CA LEU A 215 25.26 -12.13 -10.56
C LEU A 215 26.20 -12.10 -9.35
N GLY A 216 26.04 -11.14 -8.43
CA GLY A 216 26.80 -11.05 -7.19
C GLY A 216 26.46 -12.11 -6.13
N LEU A 217 25.29 -12.75 -6.22
CA LEU A 217 24.88 -13.82 -5.31
C LEU A 217 25.30 -15.22 -5.81
N VAL A 218 25.59 -15.37 -7.11
CA VAL A 218 26.08 -16.64 -7.72
C VAL A 218 27.32 -17.21 -7.01
N PRO A 219 28.35 -16.42 -6.64
CA PRO A 219 29.54 -16.96 -5.98
C PRO A 219 29.25 -17.51 -4.58
N ARG A 220 28.29 -16.94 -3.84
CA ARG A 220 27.88 -17.44 -2.52
C ARG A 220 27.18 -18.81 -2.59
N LEU A 221 26.49 -19.08 -3.70
CA LEU A 221 25.89 -20.39 -3.98
C LEU A 221 26.95 -21.45 -4.33
N PHE A 222 28.08 -21.03 -4.90
CA PHE A 222 29.21 -21.90 -5.17
C PHE A 222 30.10 -22.18 -3.94
N ILE A 223 30.20 -21.25 -2.99
CA ILE A 223 31.06 -21.38 -1.80
C ILE A 223 30.39 -22.23 -0.69
N LEU A 224 29.05 -22.26 -0.62
CA LEU A 224 28.30 -23.07 0.36
C LEU A 224 27.98 -24.49 -0.15
N TRP A 225 28.82 -25.04 -1.04
CA TRP A 225 28.63 -26.34 -1.69
C TRP A 225 29.11 -27.52 -0.82
N PRO A 226 28.23 -28.27 -0.13
CA PRO A 226 28.50 -29.68 0.13
C PRO A 226 28.20 -30.49 -1.14
N PRO A 227 28.94 -31.57 -1.42
CA PRO A 227 28.66 -32.46 -2.54
C PRO A 227 27.46 -33.35 -2.20
N GLN A 228 26.25 -32.77 -2.18
CA GLN A 228 25.01 -33.54 -2.18
C GLN A 228 24.23 -33.22 -3.46
N PRO A 229 23.96 -34.22 -4.32
CA PRO A 229 23.35 -34.04 -5.63
C PRO A 229 21.83 -33.97 -5.50
N SER A 230 21.36 -33.04 -4.69
CA SER A 230 19.94 -32.91 -4.48
C SER A 230 19.36 -31.83 -5.38
N THR A 231 18.61 -32.29 -6.36
CA THR A 231 17.73 -31.50 -7.23
C THR A 231 16.86 -30.47 -6.47
N TRP A 232 16.61 -30.67 -5.17
CA TRP A 232 15.91 -29.71 -4.29
C TRP A 232 16.64 -28.37 -4.16
N TYR A 233 17.97 -28.35 -4.11
CA TYR A 233 18.75 -27.11 -3.98
C TYR A 233 18.59 -26.27 -5.26
N TRP A 234 18.76 -26.90 -6.43
CA TRP A 234 18.59 -26.22 -7.71
C TRP A 234 17.18 -25.66 -7.91
N ALA A 235 16.14 -26.37 -7.47
CA ALA A 235 14.76 -25.89 -7.53
C ALA A 235 14.51 -24.67 -6.63
N GLN A 236 15.17 -24.57 -5.47
CA GLN A 236 15.00 -23.49 -4.48
C GLN A 236 15.87 -22.25 -4.76
N TYR A 237 16.96 -22.40 -5.52
CA TYR A 237 17.83 -21.29 -5.93
C TYR A 237 17.58 -20.80 -7.36
N SER A 238 17.11 -21.64 -8.28
CA SER A 238 16.61 -21.19 -9.61
C SER A 238 15.39 -20.26 -9.48
N THR A 239 14.57 -20.51 -8.47
CA THR A 239 13.43 -19.71 -8.05
C THR A 239 13.86 -18.31 -7.58
N GLN A 240 14.90 -18.20 -6.75
CA GLN A 240 15.49 -16.90 -6.38
C GLN A 240 16.07 -16.16 -7.60
N PHE A 241 16.65 -16.90 -8.56
CA PHE A 241 17.11 -16.36 -9.85
C PHE A 241 15.96 -15.73 -10.67
N VAL A 242 14.79 -16.36 -10.68
CA VAL A 242 13.58 -15.84 -11.34
C VAL A 242 13.04 -14.61 -10.62
N VAL A 243 13.05 -14.58 -9.28
CA VAL A 243 12.69 -13.37 -8.49
C VAL A 243 13.60 -12.19 -8.84
N LEU A 244 14.89 -12.43 -8.98
CA LEU A 244 15.87 -11.40 -9.34
C LEU A 244 15.75 -10.94 -10.81
N LEU A 245 15.19 -11.77 -11.69
CA LEU A 245 14.82 -11.40 -13.06
C LEU A 245 13.48 -10.64 -13.15
N ILE A 246 12.54 -10.89 -12.24
CA ILE A 246 11.20 -10.27 -12.24
C ILE A 246 11.17 -8.97 -11.41
N ALA A 247 11.89 -8.90 -10.30
CA ALA A 247 12.05 -7.71 -9.47
C ALA A 247 12.37 -6.43 -10.25
N PRO A 248 13.21 -6.41 -11.30
CA PRO A 248 13.41 -5.20 -12.09
C PRO A 248 12.21 -4.80 -12.94
N ALA A 249 11.45 -5.77 -13.45
CA ALA A 249 10.23 -5.52 -14.20
C ALA A 249 9.13 -4.91 -13.31
N VAL A 250 9.17 -5.20 -12.00
CA VAL A 250 8.18 -4.72 -11.01
C VAL A 250 8.61 -3.45 -10.29
N LEU A 251 9.89 -3.32 -9.95
CA LEU A 251 10.45 -2.16 -9.25
C LEU A 251 10.85 -1.04 -10.24
N GLY A 252 11.10 -1.35 -11.52
CA GLY A 252 11.45 -0.36 -12.53
C GLY A 252 10.37 0.70 -12.68
N PRO A 253 9.08 0.35 -12.83
CA PRO A 253 7.96 1.29 -12.85
C PRO A 253 7.86 2.17 -11.58
N ILE A 254 8.42 1.74 -10.45
CA ILE A 254 8.39 2.41 -9.15
C ILE A 254 9.44 3.54 -9.10
N ALA A 255 10.64 3.26 -9.61
CA ALA A 255 11.70 4.26 -9.73
C ALA A 255 11.35 5.36 -10.75
N VAL A 256 10.68 5.01 -11.86
CA VAL A 256 10.09 5.98 -12.83
C VAL A 256 9.15 6.95 -12.14
N LEU A 257 8.38 6.37 -11.23
CA LEU A 257 7.23 6.96 -10.61
C LEU A 257 7.70 7.93 -9.52
N LEU A 258 8.74 7.61 -8.75
CA LEU A 258 9.43 8.56 -7.87
C LEU A 258 10.13 9.72 -8.63
N THR A 259 10.77 9.43 -9.77
CA THR A 259 11.47 10.46 -10.55
C THR A 259 10.55 11.40 -11.33
N SER A 260 9.39 10.91 -11.78
CA SER A 260 8.39 11.73 -12.50
C SER A 260 7.59 12.67 -11.58
N LEU A 261 7.44 12.32 -10.30
CA LEU A 261 6.82 13.18 -9.29
C LEU A 261 7.61 14.45 -9.01
N GLY A 262 8.95 14.34 -9.02
CA GLY A 262 9.82 15.48 -8.75
C GLY A 262 9.72 16.58 -9.80
N ARG A 263 9.20 16.29 -11.00
CA ARG A 263 9.21 17.22 -12.14
C ARG A 263 7.89 17.90 -12.47
N THR A 264 6.74 17.42 -12.00
CA THR A 264 5.47 17.76 -12.68
C THR A 264 4.55 18.77 -12.01
N ARG A 265 4.78 19.24 -10.79
CA ARG A 265 3.80 20.15 -10.14
C ARG A 265 4.43 21.18 -9.20
N LEU A 266 5.19 22.11 -9.76
CA LEU A 266 5.04 23.47 -9.25
C LEU A 266 3.82 24.04 -9.97
N PRO A 267 2.77 24.48 -9.26
CA PRO A 267 1.72 25.26 -9.89
C PRO A 267 2.44 26.41 -10.61
N GLU A 268 2.23 26.53 -11.93
CA GLU A 268 2.53 27.77 -12.61
C GLU A 268 1.77 28.83 -11.82
N GLN A 269 2.51 29.60 -11.00
CA GLN A 269 1.99 30.79 -10.38
C GLN A 269 1.52 31.62 -11.56
N HIS A 270 0.22 31.62 -11.79
CA HIS A 270 -0.40 32.62 -12.65
C HIS A 270 -0.11 33.92 -11.93
N GLY A 271 0.99 34.55 -12.34
CA GLY A 271 1.27 35.92 -12.03
C GLY A 271 0.08 36.68 -12.58
N ASN A 272 -0.81 37.09 -11.67
CA ASN A 272 -1.65 38.25 -11.92
C ASN A 272 -0.68 39.41 -12.17
N GLY A 273 -0.35 39.61 -13.45
CA GLY A 273 0.12 40.89 -13.94
C GLY A 273 -1.01 41.88 -13.66
N GLY A 274 -0.67 42.90 -12.88
CA GLY A 274 -1.50 44.09 -12.71
C GLY A 274 -1.55 44.94 -13.97
#